data_AF-A0ABD6A9M3-F1
#
_entry.id   AF-A0ABD6A9M3-F1
#
_cell.length_a   1.000
_cell.length_b   1.000
_cell.length_c   1.000
_cell.angle_alpha   90.00
_cell.angle_beta   90.00
_cell.angle_gamma   90.00
#
_symmetry.space_group_name_H-M   'P 1'
#
loop_
_entity.id
_entity.type
_entity.pdbx_description
1 polymer ?
#
loop_
_entity_poly.entity_id
_entity_poly.type
_entity_poly.pdbx_seq_one_letter_code
_entity_poly.pdbx_strand_id
1 'polypeptide(L)'
;MQRRAAAVLFVFFLVIGASAYSVIAVAEEPDVQIEGQTYQPGGNFTIDGQEYNLSEVSRQEASSEGGGEGGHGGGGGGEPTWSGTLVYTKNNALLSETLENGTSVEYNNSSYLVTIGTAPDPGAAPTAGGNESGGGNESAGGNESAGGNATGGNATDAAAGSNTTAGDAGNNTTGAPADSNTTETQEGNATNATNGTAGNNTTAMSNTLVFTEERDVTAILENDTAVANETIEADGQTYVRYLDDNSLVPLQEYLSPADQQTFRPGDRFQYNNTTVTLKNVTDGSATLVWRDDVAVQQELEEGGNVTLANNETYVVHFPSDNPENKTVMFSQQRQAYQNEIDKQEYFHERVNGLWAVSIISWLSAFLVIGLAYMPTRG
;
A
#
# COMPACT_ATOMS: atom_id res chain seq x y z
N MET A 1 -57.50 -8.81 -54.20
CA MET A 1 -56.72 -9.90 -53.56
C MET A 1 -55.84 -9.42 -52.40
N GLN A 2 -55.34 -8.17 -52.43
CA GLN A 2 -54.41 -7.63 -51.42
C GLN A 2 -54.90 -7.68 -49.96
N ARG A 3 -56.16 -7.31 -49.67
CA ARG A 3 -56.69 -7.35 -48.29
C ARG A 3 -56.79 -8.74 -47.67
N ARG A 4 -57.04 -9.77 -48.50
CA ARG A 4 -57.11 -11.16 -48.03
C ARG A 4 -55.72 -11.72 -47.71
N ALA A 5 -54.72 -11.38 -48.53
CA ALA A 5 -53.33 -11.72 -48.26
C ALA A 5 -52.79 -11.01 -47.02
N ALA A 6 -53.14 -9.72 -46.84
CA ALA A 6 -52.77 -8.95 -45.66
C ALA A 6 -53.34 -9.54 -44.36
N ALA A 7 -54.59 -10.02 -44.38
CA ALA A 7 -55.20 -10.67 -43.22
C ALA A 7 -54.46 -11.96 -42.80
N VAL A 8 -54.01 -12.77 -43.77
CA VAL A 8 -53.24 -14.00 -43.49
C VAL A 8 -51.87 -13.66 -42.89
N LEU A 9 -51.16 -12.68 -43.44
CA LEU A 9 -49.87 -12.23 -42.91
C LEU A 9 -49.99 -11.58 -41.53
N PHE A 10 -51.06 -10.81 -41.30
CA PHE A 10 -51.34 -10.25 -39.98
C PHE A 10 -51.50 -11.34 -38.92
N VAL A 11 -52.33 -12.35 -39.19
CA VAL A 11 -52.53 -13.49 -38.27
C VAL A 11 -51.22 -14.25 -38.07
N PHE A 12 -50.43 -14.45 -39.12
CA PHE A 12 -49.13 -15.11 -39.04
C PHE A 12 -48.16 -14.38 -38.10
N PHE A 13 -47.99 -13.06 -38.27
CA PHE A 13 -47.12 -12.26 -37.41
C PHE A 13 -47.64 -12.17 -35.97
N LEU A 14 -48.97 -12.12 -35.78
CA LEU A 14 -49.58 -12.15 -34.45
C LEU A 14 -49.26 -13.47 -33.74
N VAL A 15 -49.40 -14.61 -34.43
CA VAL A 15 -49.08 -15.93 -33.86
C VAL A 15 -47.59 -16.02 -33.50
N ILE A 16 -46.68 -15.54 -34.34
CA ILE A 16 -45.24 -15.53 -34.02
C ILE A 16 -44.95 -14.64 -32.81
N GLY A 17 -45.46 -13.41 -32.79
CA GLY A 17 -45.26 -12.49 -31.67
C GLY A 17 -45.79 -13.04 -30.35
N ALA A 18 -47.01 -13.60 -30.36
CA ALA A 18 -47.61 -14.23 -29.18
C ALA A 18 -46.84 -15.49 -28.73
N SER A 19 -46.32 -16.28 -29.67
CA SER A 19 -45.52 -17.46 -29.35
C SER A 19 -44.19 -17.09 -28.71
N ALA A 20 -43.47 -16.10 -29.27
CA ALA A 20 -42.23 -15.59 -28.70
C ALA A 20 -42.44 -15.03 -27.29
N TYR A 21 -43.49 -14.24 -27.09
CA TYR A 21 -43.86 -13.70 -25.77
C TYR A 21 -44.18 -14.80 -24.76
N SER A 22 -44.87 -15.86 -25.18
CA SER A 22 -45.21 -16.99 -24.29
C SER A 22 -43.96 -17.75 -23.81
N VAL A 23 -42.92 -17.86 -24.64
CA VAL A 23 -41.65 -18.47 -24.25
C VAL A 23 -40.92 -17.59 -23.24
N ILE A 24 -40.85 -16.27 -23.47
CA ILE A 24 -40.22 -15.32 -22.55
C ILE A 24 -40.91 -15.34 -21.18
N ALA A 25 -42.25 -15.37 -21.16
CA ALA A 25 -43.04 -15.26 -19.94
C ALA A 25 -42.88 -16.46 -18.98
N VAL A 26 -42.34 -17.59 -19.46
CA VAL A 26 -42.12 -18.81 -18.67
C VAL A 26 -40.62 -19.13 -18.58
N ALA A 27 -39.76 -18.33 -19.19
CA ALA A 27 -38.32 -18.54 -19.15
C ALA A 27 -37.79 -18.15 -17.77
N GLU A 28 -37.12 -19.09 -17.11
CA GLU A 28 -36.40 -18.88 -15.85
C GLU A 28 -34.90 -18.86 -16.14
N GLU A 29 -34.20 -17.91 -15.52
CA GLU A 29 -32.74 -17.81 -15.61
C GLU A 29 -32.08 -19.01 -14.91
N PRO A 30 -31.01 -19.60 -15.48
CA PRO A 30 -30.32 -20.70 -14.82
C PRO A 30 -29.60 -20.21 -13.55
N ASP A 31 -29.85 -20.91 -12.42
CA ASP A 31 -29.12 -20.68 -11.17
C ASP A 31 -27.66 -21.14 -11.27
N VAL A 32 -26.78 -20.44 -10.54
CA VAL A 32 -25.37 -20.83 -10.41
C VAL A 32 -25.25 -22.08 -9.52
N GLN A 33 -24.87 -23.21 -10.11
CA GLN A 33 -24.71 -24.48 -9.42
C GLN A 33 -23.22 -24.83 -9.23
N ILE A 34 -22.66 -24.41 -8.11
CA ILE A 34 -21.30 -24.76 -7.71
C ILE A 34 -21.27 -25.24 -6.25
N GLU A 35 -20.30 -26.11 -5.94
CA GLU A 35 -20.09 -26.59 -4.57
C GLU A 35 -19.16 -25.66 -3.81
N GLY A 36 -19.51 -25.35 -2.57
CA GLY A 36 -18.70 -24.50 -1.70
C GLY A 36 -19.21 -24.51 -0.27
N GLN A 37 -18.39 -23.99 0.63
CA GLN A 37 -18.79 -23.80 2.02
C GLN A 37 -19.51 -22.47 2.16
N THR A 38 -20.65 -22.49 2.86
CA THR A 38 -21.54 -21.34 3.01
C THR A 38 -21.48 -20.79 4.42
N TYR A 39 -21.35 -19.48 4.55
CA TYR A 39 -21.21 -18.75 5.81
C TYR A 39 -22.31 -17.71 5.95
N GLN A 40 -22.81 -17.54 7.17
CA GLN A 40 -23.84 -16.55 7.48
C GLN A 40 -23.19 -15.23 7.92
N PRO A 41 -23.73 -14.07 7.50
CA PRO A 41 -23.33 -12.77 8.02
C PRO A 41 -23.49 -12.70 9.54
N GLY A 42 -22.57 -12.00 10.20
CA GLY A 42 -22.45 -11.95 11.65
C GLY A 42 -21.84 -13.20 12.28
N GLY A 43 -21.61 -14.27 11.51
CA GLY A 43 -20.97 -15.49 11.97
C GLY A 43 -19.43 -15.39 12.06
N ASN A 44 -18.84 -16.25 12.89
CA ASN A 44 -17.41 -16.53 12.84
C ASN A 44 -17.17 -17.91 12.23
N PHE A 45 -16.02 -18.06 11.59
CA PHE A 45 -15.52 -19.34 11.09
C PHE A 45 -14.00 -19.34 11.10
N THR A 46 -13.40 -20.53 11.06
CA THR A 46 -11.95 -20.70 11.15
C THR A 46 -11.43 -21.48 9.95
N ILE A 47 -10.37 -20.98 9.33
CA ILE A 47 -9.63 -21.67 8.27
C ILE A 47 -8.15 -21.61 8.63
N ASP A 48 -7.50 -22.77 8.67
CA ASP A 48 -6.07 -22.91 9.01
C ASP A 48 -5.66 -22.18 10.30
N GLY A 49 -6.54 -22.22 11.31
CA GLY A 49 -6.32 -21.56 12.61
C GLY A 49 -6.58 -20.04 12.64
N GLN A 50 -6.82 -19.39 11.49
CA GLN A 50 -7.26 -18.00 11.42
C GLN A 50 -8.77 -17.92 11.60
N GLU A 51 -9.21 -17.16 12.61
CA GLU A 51 -10.62 -16.80 12.76
C GLU A 51 -10.96 -15.63 11.84
N TYR A 52 -12.09 -15.77 11.18
CA TYR A 52 -12.71 -14.79 10.30
C TYR A 52 -14.10 -14.46 10.80
N ASN A 53 -14.49 -13.19 10.70
CA ASN A 53 -15.84 -12.72 10.90
C ASN A 53 -16.37 -12.20 9.56
N LEU A 54 -17.54 -12.68 9.16
CA LEU A 54 -18.24 -12.15 8.00
C LEU A 54 -19.17 -11.05 8.48
N SER A 55 -18.93 -9.81 8.07
CA SER A 55 -19.80 -8.67 8.32
C SER A 55 -21.09 -8.77 7.52
N GLU A 56 -21.96 -7.76 7.65
CA GLU A 56 -23.20 -7.64 6.89
C GLU A 56 -22.94 -7.72 5.38
N VAL A 57 -23.86 -8.39 4.68
CA VAL A 57 -23.89 -8.50 3.23
C VAL A 57 -24.82 -7.42 2.70
N SER A 58 -24.31 -6.58 1.81
CA SER A 58 -25.03 -5.43 1.28
C SER A 58 -25.36 -5.64 -0.20
N ARG A 59 -26.49 -5.06 -0.63
CA ARG A 59 -26.85 -4.98 -2.05
C ARG A 59 -26.28 -3.70 -2.60
N GLN A 60 -25.42 -3.80 -3.59
CA GLN A 60 -24.99 -2.65 -4.38
C GLN A 60 -25.95 -2.52 -5.55
N GLU A 61 -26.74 -1.45 -5.56
CA GLU A 61 -27.54 -1.11 -6.73
C GLU A 61 -26.58 -0.79 -7.88
N ALA A 62 -26.87 -1.31 -9.07
CA ALA A 62 -26.05 -0.99 -10.22
C ALA A 62 -26.09 0.51 -10.52
N SER A 63 -24.92 1.07 -10.79
CA SER A 63 -24.79 2.42 -11.31
C SER A 63 -25.45 2.48 -12.69
N SER A 64 -26.56 3.21 -12.78
CA SER A 64 -27.16 3.61 -14.04
C SER A 64 -26.30 4.69 -14.70
N GLU A 65 -25.09 4.36 -15.15
CA GLU A 65 -24.36 5.22 -16.09
C GLU A 65 -24.89 4.99 -17.52
N GLY A 66 -26.14 5.42 -17.70
CA GLY A 66 -26.80 5.48 -19.00
C GLY A 66 -26.29 6.70 -19.78
N GLY A 67 -25.23 6.49 -20.57
CA GLY A 67 -24.88 7.40 -21.65
C GLY A 67 -25.88 7.28 -22.82
N GLY A 68 -26.26 8.43 -23.38
CA GLY A 68 -26.75 8.55 -24.76
C GLY A 68 -28.25 8.76 -24.94
N GLU A 69 -28.62 10.01 -25.25
CA GLU A 69 -29.92 10.38 -25.80
C GLU A 69 -30.17 9.69 -27.16
N GLY A 70 -31.26 8.94 -27.28
CA GLY A 70 -31.87 8.60 -28.57
C GLY A 70 -31.71 7.15 -29.04
N GLY A 71 -32.41 6.21 -28.40
CA GLY A 71 -32.61 4.85 -28.91
C GLY A 71 -33.66 4.12 -28.10
N HIS A 72 -34.62 3.48 -28.76
CA HIS A 72 -35.77 2.84 -28.12
C HIS A 72 -35.38 1.76 -27.11
N GLY A 73 -35.42 2.12 -25.82
CA GLY A 73 -35.85 1.32 -24.67
C GLY A 73 -35.29 -0.09 -24.52
N GLY A 74 -34.13 -0.18 -23.87
CA GLY A 74 -33.63 -1.39 -23.23
C GLY A 74 -32.67 -0.96 -22.12
N GLY A 75 -33.24 -0.50 -21.00
CA GLY A 75 -32.46 -0.08 -19.84
C GLY A 75 -31.82 -1.29 -19.18
N GLY A 76 -30.64 -1.68 -19.69
CA GLY A 76 -29.68 -2.48 -18.94
C GLY A 76 -29.02 -1.58 -17.90
N GLY A 77 -29.77 -1.23 -16.85
CA GLY A 77 -29.12 -1.00 -15.57
C GLY A 77 -28.47 -2.31 -15.19
N GLY A 78 -27.19 -2.32 -14.79
CA GLY A 78 -26.53 -3.54 -14.37
C GLY A 78 -27.39 -4.30 -13.35
N GLU A 79 -27.21 -5.61 -13.27
CA GLU A 79 -27.84 -6.32 -12.17
C GLU A 79 -27.21 -5.85 -10.86
N PRO A 80 -28.02 -5.58 -9.82
CA PRO A 80 -27.52 -5.22 -8.52
C PRO A 80 -26.68 -6.37 -7.97
N THR A 81 -25.42 -6.09 -7.67
CA THR A 81 -24.47 -7.09 -7.16
C THR A 81 -24.50 -7.11 -5.64
N TRP A 82 -24.18 -8.26 -5.06
CA TRP A 82 -24.00 -8.38 -3.62
C TRP A 82 -22.53 -8.22 -3.26
N SER A 83 -22.29 -7.55 -2.14
CA SER A 83 -20.97 -7.44 -1.54
C SER A 83 -21.01 -7.80 -0.05
N GLY A 84 -19.88 -8.18 0.50
CA GLY A 84 -19.71 -8.43 1.93
C GLY A 84 -18.34 -7.97 2.40
N THR A 85 -18.12 -7.97 3.71
CA THR A 85 -16.80 -7.67 4.27
C THR A 85 -16.34 -8.80 5.15
N LEU A 86 -15.17 -9.32 4.86
CA LEU A 86 -14.47 -10.28 5.68
C LEU A 86 -13.53 -9.53 6.62
N VAL A 87 -13.66 -9.76 7.93
CA VAL A 87 -12.84 -9.15 8.96
C VAL A 87 -12.02 -10.23 9.66
N TYR A 88 -10.72 -10.02 9.80
CA TYR A 88 -9.86 -10.93 10.57
C TYR A 88 -8.69 -10.19 11.20
N THR A 89 -8.14 -10.74 12.28
CA THR A 89 -6.95 -10.18 12.93
C THR A 89 -5.70 -10.87 12.42
N LYS A 90 -4.79 -10.10 11.84
CA LYS A 90 -3.43 -10.56 11.55
C LYS A 90 -2.58 -10.40 12.80
N ASN A 91 -2.34 -11.52 13.48
CA ASN A 91 -1.58 -11.52 14.71
C ASN A 91 -0.10 -11.21 14.47
N ASN A 92 0.51 -10.45 15.38
CA ASN A 92 1.95 -10.17 15.42
C ASN A 92 2.50 -9.58 14.10
N ALA A 93 1.71 -8.74 13.42
CA ALA A 93 2.09 -8.06 12.18
C ALA A 93 3.26 -7.11 12.43
N LEU A 94 4.28 -7.15 11.56
CA LEU A 94 5.39 -6.20 11.63
C LEU A 94 4.94 -4.85 11.05
N LEU A 95 4.96 -3.82 11.90
CA LEU A 95 4.61 -2.45 11.58
C LEU A 95 5.86 -1.57 11.59
N SER A 96 5.77 -0.44 10.89
CA SER A 96 6.85 0.54 10.85
C SER A 96 6.34 1.97 10.75
N GLU A 97 7.10 2.90 11.33
CA GLU A 97 6.86 4.34 11.25
C GLU A 97 8.18 5.04 10.95
N THR A 98 8.10 6.14 10.20
CA THR A 98 9.25 6.95 9.85
C THR A 98 9.12 8.30 10.53
N LEU A 99 10.12 8.64 11.35
CA LEU A 99 10.26 9.95 11.96
C LEU A 99 11.22 10.78 11.11
N GLU A 100 10.75 11.92 10.60
CA GLU A 100 11.56 12.83 9.79
C GLU A 100 12.36 13.80 10.66
N ASN A 101 13.55 14.18 10.20
CA ASN A 101 14.36 15.17 10.90
C ASN A 101 13.69 16.54 10.90
N GLY A 102 13.62 17.18 12.07
CA GLY A 102 13.02 18.50 12.26
C GLY A 102 11.50 18.49 12.45
N THR A 103 10.85 17.33 12.61
CA THR A 103 9.43 17.25 12.97
C THR A 103 9.25 17.14 14.48
N SER A 104 8.07 17.52 14.97
CA SER A 104 7.69 17.32 16.37
C SER A 104 6.87 16.04 16.54
N VAL A 105 7.10 15.31 17.62
CA VAL A 105 6.37 14.11 18.02
C VAL A 105 5.92 14.20 19.47
N GLU A 106 4.80 13.53 19.79
CA GLU A 106 4.41 13.31 21.18
C GLU A 106 5.21 12.14 21.78
N TYR A 107 5.87 12.39 22.90
CA TYR A 107 6.65 11.39 23.63
C TYR A 107 6.51 11.63 25.13
N ASN A 108 6.20 10.58 25.90
CA ASN A 108 5.96 10.70 27.35
C ASN A 108 5.01 11.85 27.76
N ASN A 109 3.96 12.10 26.96
CA ASN A 109 2.96 13.15 27.16
C ASN A 109 3.48 14.60 27.03
N SER A 110 4.62 14.81 26.36
CA SER A 110 5.11 16.14 25.96
C SER A 110 5.50 16.13 24.47
N SER A 111 5.57 17.32 23.87
CA SER A 111 6.08 17.49 22.50
C SER A 111 7.61 17.48 22.49
N TYR A 112 8.20 16.74 21.57
CA TYR A 112 9.64 16.66 21.37
C TYR A 112 9.99 16.89 19.89
N LEU A 113 11.01 17.70 19.65
CA LEU A 113 11.63 17.87 18.34
C LEU A 113 12.50 16.64 18.02
N VAL A 114 12.25 16.04 16.86
CA VAL A 114 13.06 14.98 16.27
C VAL A 114 14.29 15.60 15.62
N THR A 115 15.46 15.19 16.08
CA THR A 115 16.73 15.54 15.45
C THR A 115 17.53 14.30 15.14
N ILE A 116 18.21 14.32 14.01
CA ILE A 116 19.12 13.26 13.60
C ILE A 116 20.54 13.76 13.81
N GLY A 117 21.23 13.08 14.72
CA GLY A 117 22.62 13.33 15.05
C GLY A 117 23.56 12.31 14.44
N THR A 118 24.84 12.61 14.45
CA THR A 118 25.88 11.60 14.28
C THR A 118 26.28 11.10 15.66
N ALA A 119 26.25 9.79 15.91
CA ALA A 119 26.79 9.28 17.17
C ALA A 119 28.28 9.67 17.29
N PRO A 120 28.74 10.20 18.42
CA PRO A 120 30.18 10.19 18.70
C PRO A 120 30.66 8.73 18.71
N ASP A 121 31.83 8.49 18.13
CA ASP A 121 32.47 7.19 18.06
C ASP A 121 32.41 6.51 19.44
N PRO A 122 31.86 5.28 19.57
CA PRO A 122 31.81 4.56 20.85
C PRO A 122 33.21 4.30 21.45
N GLY A 123 34.29 4.51 20.68
CA GLY A 123 35.68 4.48 21.14
C GLY A 123 36.33 5.84 21.43
N ALA A 124 35.65 6.97 21.15
CA ALA A 124 36.20 8.29 21.44
C ALA A 124 36.09 8.59 22.94
N ALA A 125 37.23 8.52 23.64
CA ALA A 125 37.34 9.09 24.98
C ALA A 125 36.89 10.56 24.96
N PRO A 126 36.22 11.07 26.01
CA PRO A 126 35.76 12.45 26.05
C PRO A 126 36.99 13.37 25.99
N THR A 127 37.20 14.05 24.87
CA THR A 127 38.16 15.14 24.80
C THR A 127 37.59 16.31 25.59
N ALA A 128 38.19 16.55 26.74
CA ALA A 128 37.98 17.74 27.55
C ALA A 128 38.15 19.00 26.67
N GLY A 129 37.25 19.96 26.87
CA GLY A 129 37.04 21.11 26.00
C GLY A 129 38.30 21.93 25.68
N GLY A 130 38.41 22.27 24.40
CA GLY A 130 39.22 23.36 23.89
C GLY A 130 38.30 24.38 23.23
N ASN A 131 38.16 25.53 23.88
CA ASN A 131 37.50 26.72 23.36
C ASN A 131 38.24 27.20 22.09
N GLU A 132 37.69 26.99 20.91
CA GLU A 132 38.20 27.63 19.68
C GLU A 132 37.43 28.94 19.42
N SER A 133 37.99 29.99 20.01
CA SER A 133 37.74 31.38 19.63
C SER A 133 38.11 31.58 18.17
N GLY A 134 37.12 31.95 17.36
CA GLY A 134 37.33 32.42 16.00
C GLY A 134 38.22 33.67 15.96
N GLY A 135 39.13 33.69 14.99
CA GLY A 135 39.94 34.84 14.64
C GLY A 135 40.52 34.61 13.24
N GLY A 136 39.97 35.32 12.25
CA GLY A 136 40.46 35.27 10.87
C GLY A 136 41.80 36.00 10.68
N ASN A 137 42.45 35.76 9.55
CA ASN A 137 42.65 36.72 8.44
C ASN A 137 43.88 36.37 7.56
N GLU A 138 43.70 36.52 6.23
CA GLU A 138 44.65 36.68 5.09
C GLU A 138 45.63 35.55 4.74
N SER A 139 45.61 34.99 3.52
CA SER A 139 45.90 35.51 2.16
C SER A 139 47.38 35.38 1.74
N ALA A 140 47.55 35.04 0.46
CA ALA A 140 48.74 35.07 -0.40
C ALA A 140 49.66 33.83 -0.47
N GLY A 141 49.51 33.09 -1.58
CA GLY A 141 50.48 33.15 -2.70
C GLY A 141 51.70 32.22 -2.65
N GLY A 142 51.87 31.40 -3.70
CA GLY A 142 53.14 30.70 -3.94
C GLY A 142 53.07 29.56 -4.96
N ASN A 143 52.88 29.90 -6.24
CA ASN A 143 53.14 29.04 -7.40
C ASN A 143 54.65 28.94 -7.63
N GLU A 144 55.24 27.74 -7.83
CA GLU A 144 56.28 27.48 -8.83
C GLU A 144 56.32 25.99 -9.25
N SER A 145 56.58 25.82 -10.54
CA SER A 145 56.66 24.59 -11.33
C SER A 145 58.08 24.47 -11.92
N ALA A 146 58.44 23.25 -12.37
CA ALA A 146 59.61 22.81 -13.15
C ALA A 146 60.65 22.03 -12.33
N GLY A 147 61.23 20.91 -12.80
CA GLY A 147 61.19 20.26 -14.11
C GLY A 147 62.58 19.73 -14.50
N GLY A 148 62.66 18.45 -14.90
CA GLY A 148 63.76 17.84 -15.67
C GLY A 148 64.76 16.99 -14.88
N ASN A 149 65.50 16.04 -15.46
CA ASN A 149 65.49 15.30 -16.74
C ASN A 149 66.64 14.26 -16.65
N ALA A 150 66.59 13.25 -17.54
CA ALA A 150 67.68 12.43 -18.11
C ALA A 150 68.09 11.12 -17.38
N THR A 151 68.44 9.99 -18.02
CA THR A 151 68.37 9.43 -19.40
C THR A 151 68.95 8.00 -19.32
N GLY A 152 68.46 7.04 -20.14
CA GLY A 152 69.35 6.12 -20.87
C GLY A 152 69.18 4.61 -20.68
N GLY A 153 69.03 3.89 -21.80
CA GLY A 153 69.43 2.49 -21.96
C GLY A 153 68.47 1.61 -22.77
N ASN A 154 68.81 1.33 -24.03
CA ASN A 154 68.06 0.48 -24.98
C ASN A 154 68.88 -0.76 -25.40
N ALA A 155 68.16 -1.84 -25.77
CA ALA A 155 68.54 -3.07 -26.49
C ALA A 155 69.38 -4.10 -25.67
N THR A 156 69.19 -5.43 -25.75
CA THR A 156 68.98 -6.31 -26.92
C THR A 156 68.34 -7.68 -26.56
N ASP A 157 67.74 -8.26 -27.61
CA ASP A 157 67.12 -9.58 -27.87
C ASP A 157 67.95 -10.86 -27.53
N ALA A 158 67.28 -11.96 -27.13
CA ALA A 158 67.49 -13.34 -27.63
C ALA A 158 66.69 -14.41 -26.85
N ALA A 159 66.09 -15.35 -27.59
CA ALA A 159 65.12 -16.36 -27.20
C ALA A 159 65.69 -17.74 -26.79
N ALA A 160 64.92 -18.50 -25.99
CA ALA A 160 64.70 -19.97 -25.97
C ALA A 160 63.79 -20.29 -24.76
N GLY A 161 62.68 -21.04 -24.77
CA GLY A 161 62.25 -22.12 -25.65
C GLY A 161 62.32 -23.46 -24.91
N SER A 162 61.26 -23.89 -24.22
CA SER A 162 60.91 -25.32 -24.08
C SER A 162 59.48 -25.53 -23.57
N ASN A 163 58.84 -26.53 -24.16
CA ASN A 163 57.43 -26.93 -24.15
C ASN A 163 57.28 -28.20 -23.29
N THR A 164 56.14 -28.39 -22.60
CA THR A 164 55.39 -29.68 -22.55
C THR A 164 54.04 -29.55 -21.83
N THR A 165 52.99 -29.63 -22.65
CA THR A 165 51.81 -30.53 -22.57
C THR A 165 50.86 -30.52 -21.35
N ALA A 166 49.69 -29.93 -21.62
CA ALA A 166 48.30 -30.28 -21.31
C ALA A 166 47.95 -31.45 -20.36
N GLY A 167 47.00 -31.15 -19.46
CA GLY A 167 46.10 -32.08 -18.79
C GLY A 167 44.81 -31.34 -18.38
N ASP A 168 43.70 -31.84 -18.91
CA ASP A 168 42.32 -31.33 -18.98
C ASP A 168 41.53 -31.37 -17.64
N ALA A 169 40.64 -30.40 -17.39
CA ALA A 169 39.37 -30.54 -16.64
C ALA A 169 38.54 -29.22 -16.58
N GLY A 170 37.65 -29.06 -17.56
CA GLY A 170 36.23 -28.61 -17.50
C GLY A 170 35.72 -27.51 -16.53
N ASN A 171 35.45 -26.32 -17.11
CA ASN A 171 34.14 -25.62 -17.28
C ASN A 171 33.12 -25.59 -16.10
N ASN A 172 32.88 -24.45 -15.42
CA ASN A 172 32.02 -23.26 -15.72
C ASN A 172 30.50 -23.40 -15.41
N THR A 173 30.06 -22.58 -14.45
CA THR A 173 28.79 -21.79 -14.33
C THR A 173 27.42 -22.48 -14.44
N THR A 174 26.49 -22.23 -13.51
CA THR A 174 25.26 -21.37 -13.60
C THR A 174 24.36 -21.61 -12.37
N GLY A 175 23.54 -20.64 -11.98
CA GLY A 175 22.92 -20.55 -10.63
C GLY A 175 21.46 -20.98 -10.43
N ALA A 176 20.98 -20.61 -9.23
CA ALA A 176 19.61 -20.64 -8.64
C ALA A 176 18.98 -22.04 -8.37
N PRO A 177 18.02 -22.20 -7.42
CA PRO A 177 17.24 -21.21 -6.66
C PRO A 177 17.24 -21.41 -5.11
N ALA A 178 16.55 -20.48 -4.42
CA ALA A 178 16.28 -20.46 -3.00
C ALA A 178 15.19 -21.48 -2.60
N ASP A 179 15.28 -22.00 -1.38
CA ASP A 179 14.12 -22.52 -0.66
C ASP A 179 14.27 -22.33 0.86
N SER A 180 13.11 -22.31 1.52
CA SER A 180 12.82 -21.67 2.80
C SER A 180 13.27 -22.44 4.05
N ASN A 181 13.62 -21.67 5.10
CA ASN A 181 13.04 -21.72 6.46
C ASN A 181 14.06 -21.84 7.63
N THR A 182 13.99 -20.84 8.50
CA THR A 182 14.32 -20.79 9.94
C THR A 182 15.64 -21.37 10.44
N THR A 183 16.54 -20.48 10.88
CA THR A 183 17.16 -20.57 12.22
C THR A 183 17.51 -19.15 12.68
N GLU A 184 16.92 -18.74 13.81
CA GLU A 184 17.37 -17.57 14.57
C GLU A 184 18.87 -17.67 14.83
N THR A 185 19.63 -16.68 14.37
CA THR A 185 21.00 -16.49 14.86
C THR A 185 21.04 -15.12 15.50
N GLN A 186 21.27 -15.11 16.81
CA GLN A 186 21.73 -13.94 17.53
C GLN A 186 23.04 -13.49 16.88
N GLU A 187 23.05 -12.36 16.17
CA GLU A 187 24.30 -11.71 15.78
C GLU A 187 24.83 -10.91 16.96
N GLY A 188 25.35 -11.65 17.92
CA GLY A 188 26.42 -11.19 18.79
C GLY A 188 27.74 -11.21 18.00
N ASN A 189 28.24 -10.01 17.75
CA ASN A 189 29.60 -9.67 17.34
C ASN A 189 30.69 -10.74 17.68
N ALA A 190 31.31 -11.33 16.65
CA ALA A 190 32.63 -11.95 16.77
C ALA A 190 33.42 -11.87 15.45
N THR A 191 34.42 -11.00 15.51
CA THR A 191 35.53 -10.71 14.60
C THR A 191 36.18 -11.97 14.02
N ASN A 192 36.39 -12.02 12.69
CA ASN A 192 37.40 -12.88 12.09
C ASN A 192 38.38 -12.02 11.28
N ALA A 193 39.51 -11.70 11.92
CA ALA A 193 40.60 -10.95 11.34
C ALA A 193 41.42 -11.86 10.40
N THR A 194 41.43 -11.55 9.10
CA THR A 194 42.48 -12.02 8.19
C THR A 194 43.40 -10.86 7.87
N ASN A 195 44.67 -11.06 8.19
CA ASN A 195 45.76 -10.10 8.14
C ASN A 195 46.07 -9.66 6.69
N GLY A 196 46.00 -8.36 6.38
CA GLY A 196 46.43 -7.84 5.09
C GLY A 196 45.98 -6.40 4.80
N THR A 197 46.91 -5.46 5.00
CA THR A 197 46.88 -4.06 4.54
C THR A 197 45.94 -3.11 5.30
N ALA A 198 46.54 -2.12 5.95
CA ALA A 198 45.87 -0.98 6.57
C ALA A 198 45.12 -0.15 5.50
N GLY A 199 43.88 -0.52 5.23
CA GLY A 199 42.87 0.40 4.72
C GLY A 199 42.17 1.06 5.91
N ASN A 200 41.90 2.36 5.81
CA ASN A 200 41.05 3.09 6.75
C ASN A 200 39.83 2.25 7.14
N ASN A 201 39.79 1.76 8.37
CA ASN A 201 38.57 1.24 8.95
C ASN A 201 37.71 2.45 9.33
N THR A 202 36.98 2.99 8.36
CA THR A 202 35.90 3.95 8.64
C THR A 202 34.82 3.14 9.35
N THR A 203 34.89 3.04 10.67
CA THR A 203 33.75 2.65 11.50
C THR A 203 32.62 3.57 11.09
N ALA A 204 31.60 3.04 10.41
CA ALA A 204 30.47 3.84 9.96
C ALA A 204 29.89 4.57 11.18
N MET A 205 29.96 5.90 11.18
CA MET A 205 29.25 6.68 12.18
C MET A 205 27.77 6.33 12.02
N SER A 206 27.23 5.62 12.99
CA SER A 206 25.80 5.29 12.97
C SER A 206 25.05 6.54 13.42
N ASN A 207 24.15 7.04 12.59
CA ASN A 207 23.32 8.17 12.96
C ASN A 207 22.47 7.80 14.19
N THR A 208 22.23 8.79 15.05
CA THR A 208 21.40 8.68 16.25
C THR A 208 20.11 9.44 16.06
N LEU A 209 19.04 8.92 16.66
CA LEU A 209 17.79 9.63 16.83
C LEU A 209 17.84 10.36 18.17
N VAL A 210 17.55 11.66 18.19
CA VAL A 210 17.51 12.47 19.40
C VAL A 210 16.16 13.16 19.49
N PHE A 211 15.45 12.93 20.59
CA PHE A 211 14.26 13.69 20.97
C PHE A 211 14.69 14.80 21.92
N THR A 212 14.34 16.06 21.60
CA THR A 212 14.56 17.23 22.48
C THR A 212 13.23 17.84 22.87
N GLU A 213 12.95 17.95 24.16
CA GLU A 213 11.69 18.49 24.67
C GLU A 213 11.44 19.92 24.16
N GLU A 214 10.26 20.14 23.59
CA GLU A 214 9.79 21.47 23.21
C GLU A 214 9.11 22.13 24.40
N ARG A 215 9.60 23.30 24.81
CA ARG A 215 9.13 24.00 26.00
C ARG A 215 8.33 25.23 25.65
N ASP A 216 7.18 25.37 26.28
CA ASP A 216 6.37 26.59 26.21
C ASP A 216 6.96 27.66 27.12
N VAL A 217 7.88 28.44 26.56
CA VAL A 217 8.55 29.54 27.27
C VAL A 217 7.53 30.56 27.79
N THR A 218 6.47 30.83 27.03
CA THR A 218 5.44 31.79 27.44
C THR A 218 4.73 31.30 28.70
N ALA A 219 4.29 30.05 28.71
CA ALA A 219 3.63 29.46 29.89
C ALA A 219 4.56 29.38 31.11
N ILE A 220 5.85 29.10 30.90
CA ILE A 220 6.86 29.10 31.99
C ILE A 220 6.96 30.50 32.61
N LEU A 221 7.09 31.55 31.79
CA LEU A 221 7.22 32.92 32.26
C LEU A 221 5.93 33.43 32.93
N GLU A 222 4.76 33.12 32.38
CA GLU A 222 3.46 33.52 32.97
C GLU A 222 3.22 32.93 34.36
N ASN A 223 3.80 31.76 34.65
CA ASN A 223 3.65 31.09 35.94
C ASN A 223 4.68 31.56 36.99
N ASP A 224 5.64 32.41 36.62
CA ASP A 224 6.65 32.96 37.52
C ASP A 224 6.46 34.46 37.76
N THR A 225 5.88 34.80 38.92
CA THR A 225 5.58 36.19 39.29
C THR A 225 6.82 37.07 39.53
N ALA A 226 8.03 36.50 39.60
CA ALA A 226 9.26 37.27 39.80
C ALA A 226 9.79 37.90 38.51
N VAL A 227 9.37 37.40 37.35
CA VAL A 227 9.86 37.82 36.04
C VAL A 227 8.76 38.43 35.18
N ALA A 228 9.14 39.12 34.11
CA ALA A 228 8.19 39.56 33.10
C ALA A 228 7.70 38.38 32.26
N ASN A 229 6.42 38.39 31.89
CA ASN A 229 5.78 37.37 31.04
C ASN A 229 6.24 37.40 29.57
N GLU A 230 7.22 38.24 29.23
CA GLU A 230 7.73 38.43 27.88
C GLU A 230 9.26 38.46 27.91
N THR A 231 9.87 37.93 26.86
CA THR A 231 11.33 37.98 26.68
C THR A 231 11.77 39.28 26.01
N ILE A 232 13.04 39.64 26.24
CA ILE A 232 13.68 40.80 25.62
C ILE A 232 14.82 40.34 24.73
N GLU A 233 14.87 40.84 23.50
CA GLU A 233 16.02 40.66 22.61
C GLU A 233 17.04 41.78 22.83
N ALA A 234 18.29 41.41 23.12
CA ALA A 234 19.42 42.34 23.20
C ALA A 234 20.70 41.66 22.68
N ASP A 235 21.50 42.36 21.87
CA ASP A 235 22.76 41.84 21.32
C ASP A 235 22.65 40.46 20.62
N GLY A 236 21.48 40.15 20.05
CA GLY A 236 21.21 38.87 19.37
C GLY A 236 20.99 37.68 20.32
N GLN A 237 20.78 37.95 21.61
CA GLN A 237 20.41 36.97 22.61
C GLN A 237 19.06 37.33 23.25
N THR A 238 18.28 36.31 23.56
CA THR A 238 17.02 36.44 24.28
C THR A 238 17.27 36.44 25.79
N TYR A 239 16.63 37.36 26.51
CA TYR A 239 16.75 37.52 27.96
C TYR A 239 15.38 37.47 28.64
N VAL A 240 15.39 37.07 29.91
CA VAL A 240 14.28 37.21 30.86
C VAL A 240 14.61 38.35 31.82
N ARG A 241 13.63 39.21 32.09
CA ARG A 241 13.79 40.37 32.99
C ARG A 241 13.11 40.13 34.32
N TYR A 242 13.84 40.31 35.41
CA TYR A 242 13.29 40.28 36.77
C TYR A 242 12.59 41.61 37.10
N LEU A 243 11.43 41.54 37.77
CA LEU A 243 10.58 42.72 38.03
C LEU A 243 11.00 43.55 39.24
N ASP A 244 11.80 42.99 40.14
CA ASP A 244 12.25 43.64 41.37
C ASP A 244 13.37 44.66 41.12
N ASP A 245 14.35 44.32 40.27
CA ASP A 245 15.54 45.14 40.02
C ASP A 245 15.80 45.46 38.54
N ASN A 246 14.96 44.96 37.63
CA ASN A 246 15.14 45.03 36.17
C ASN A 246 16.44 44.39 35.65
N SER A 247 17.04 43.47 36.40
CA SER A 247 18.16 42.67 35.92
C SER A 247 17.74 41.77 34.75
N LEU A 248 18.70 41.47 33.88
CA LEU A 248 18.52 40.61 32.71
C LEU A 248 19.33 39.34 32.88
N VAL A 249 18.68 38.20 32.69
CA VAL A 249 19.32 36.88 32.67
C VAL A 249 19.08 36.24 31.30
N PRO A 250 20.11 35.68 30.63
CA PRO A 250 19.92 34.97 29.37
C PRO A 250 18.83 33.91 29.50
N LEU A 251 17.94 33.82 28.51
CA LEU A 251 16.81 32.88 28.54
C LEU A 251 17.28 31.45 28.78
N GLN A 252 18.40 31.06 28.15
CA GLN A 252 18.98 29.72 28.30
C GLN A 252 19.56 29.44 29.70
N GLU A 253 19.90 30.48 30.48
CA GLU A 253 20.35 30.36 31.87
C GLU A 253 19.18 30.33 32.85
N TYR A 254 18.12 31.10 32.55
CA TYR A 254 16.87 31.06 33.32
C TYR A 254 16.16 29.71 33.17
N LEU A 255 16.08 29.21 31.94
CA LEU A 255 15.47 27.94 31.63
C LEU A 255 16.36 26.78 32.07
N SER A 256 15.78 25.77 32.73
CA SER A 256 16.48 24.48 32.95
C SER A 256 16.89 23.84 31.60
N PRO A 257 17.90 22.96 31.53
CA PRO A 257 18.17 22.21 30.31
C PRO A 257 16.92 21.44 29.85
N ALA A 258 16.65 21.43 28.55
CA ALA A 258 15.55 20.64 27.99
C ALA A 258 15.85 19.14 28.15
N ASP A 259 14.82 18.33 28.39
CA ASP A 259 14.99 16.88 28.40
C ASP A 259 15.43 16.39 27.01
N GLN A 260 16.39 15.47 26.99
CA GLN A 260 16.91 14.88 25.77
C GLN A 260 17.02 13.37 25.89
N GLN A 261 16.45 12.67 24.92
CA GLN A 261 16.54 11.22 24.80
C GLN A 261 17.27 10.85 23.52
N THR A 262 18.34 10.08 23.63
CA THR A 262 19.15 9.65 22.48
C THR A 262 19.01 8.16 22.27
N PHE A 263 18.74 7.75 21.04
CA PHE A 263 18.57 6.37 20.62
C PHE A 263 19.48 6.04 19.44
N ARG A 264 19.92 4.79 19.39
CA ARG A 264 20.72 4.18 18.33
C ARG A 264 19.96 3.04 17.65
N PRO A 265 20.28 2.72 16.39
CA PRO A 265 19.76 1.51 15.76
C PRO A 265 19.95 0.27 16.65
N GLY A 266 18.88 -0.48 16.86
CA GLY A 266 18.79 -1.62 17.78
C GLY A 266 18.14 -1.30 19.13
N ASP A 267 18.10 -0.03 19.55
CA ASP A 267 17.49 0.36 20.81
C ASP A 267 15.99 0.10 20.83
N ARG A 268 15.47 -0.25 22.01
CA ARG A 268 14.04 -0.46 22.27
C ARG A 268 13.54 0.54 23.29
N PHE A 269 12.44 1.21 22.99
CA PHE A 269 11.85 2.22 23.87
C PHE A 269 10.32 2.29 23.68
N GLN A 270 9.63 2.95 24.61
CA GLN A 270 8.18 3.18 24.52
C GLN A 270 7.90 4.36 23.59
N TYR A 271 7.01 4.20 22.61
CA TYR A 271 6.54 5.26 21.73
C TYR A 271 5.06 5.03 21.45
N ASN A 272 4.20 6.04 21.62
CA ASN A 272 2.73 5.90 21.48
C ASN A 272 2.14 4.69 22.25
N ASN A 273 2.58 4.48 23.49
CA ASN A 273 2.23 3.34 24.37
C ASN A 273 2.67 1.94 23.88
N THR A 274 3.46 1.86 22.82
CA THR A 274 3.97 0.61 22.27
C THR A 274 5.49 0.53 22.39
N THR A 275 6.03 -0.66 22.69
CA THR A 275 7.49 -0.86 22.64
C THR A 275 7.93 -0.94 21.19
N VAL A 276 8.65 0.08 20.72
CA VAL A 276 9.23 0.14 19.38
C VAL A 276 10.72 -0.23 19.42
N THR A 277 11.24 -0.70 18.30
CA THR A 277 12.69 -0.87 18.05
C THR A 277 13.12 0.13 17.00
N LEU A 278 14.19 0.88 17.25
CA LEU A 278 14.79 1.74 16.23
C LEU A 278 15.53 0.86 15.22
N LYS A 279 15.00 0.71 14.01
CA LYS A 279 15.56 -0.17 12.99
C LYS A 279 16.76 0.44 12.28
N ASN A 280 16.63 1.70 11.86
CA ASN A 280 17.66 2.39 11.09
C ASN A 280 17.52 3.90 11.30
N VAL A 281 18.63 4.61 11.19
CA VAL A 281 18.68 6.07 11.14
C VAL A 281 19.50 6.45 9.91
N THR A 282 18.89 7.25 9.03
CA THR A 282 19.53 7.84 7.85
C THR A 282 19.88 9.30 8.11
N ASP A 283 20.33 10.05 7.12
CA ASP A 283 20.63 11.49 7.29
C ASP A 283 19.38 12.36 7.43
N GLY A 284 18.21 11.87 7.00
CA GLY A 284 16.96 12.65 6.98
C GLY A 284 15.80 12.04 7.76
N SER A 285 15.86 10.75 8.11
CA SER A 285 14.80 10.08 8.87
C SER A 285 15.28 8.90 9.70
N ALA A 286 14.49 8.53 10.71
CA ALA A 286 14.64 7.33 11.52
C ALA A 286 13.43 6.39 11.32
N THR A 287 13.67 5.09 11.24
CA THR A 287 12.60 4.09 11.09
C THR A 287 12.40 3.32 12.38
N LEU A 288 11.22 3.42 12.97
CA LEU A 288 10.75 2.62 14.09
C LEU A 288 10.05 1.37 13.56
N VAL A 289 10.21 0.24 14.25
CA VAL A 289 9.46 -0.99 13.97
C VAL A 289 8.93 -1.60 15.25
N TRP A 290 7.72 -2.13 15.19
CA TRP A 290 7.10 -2.88 16.29
C TRP A 290 6.22 -4.00 15.73
N ARG A 291 5.72 -4.86 16.62
CA ARG A 291 4.74 -5.87 16.25
C ARG A 291 3.46 -5.66 17.03
N ASP A 292 2.34 -5.79 16.33
CA ASP A 292 1.01 -5.65 16.92
C ASP A 292 -0.01 -6.51 16.16
N ASP A 293 -1.18 -6.68 16.75
CA ASP A 293 -2.31 -7.37 16.14
C ASP A 293 -3.13 -6.37 15.33
N VAL A 294 -3.27 -6.63 14.03
CA VAL A 294 -3.91 -5.68 13.09
C VAL A 294 -5.21 -6.28 12.57
N ALA A 295 -6.31 -5.56 12.75
CA ALA A 295 -7.57 -5.88 12.11
C ALA A 295 -7.47 -5.60 10.60
N VAL A 296 -7.77 -6.60 9.79
CA VAL A 296 -7.82 -6.54 8.33
C VAL A 296 -9.27 -6.65 7.90
N GLN A 297 -9.68 -5.74 7.02
CA GLN A 297 -10.97 -5.79 6.35
C GLN A 297 -10.73 -6.06 4.87
N GLN A 298 -11.42 -7.06 4.34
CA GLN A 298 -11.36 -7.44 2.93
C GLN A 298 -12.77 -7.45 2.35
N GLU A 299 -12.98 -6.66 1.31
CA GLU A 299 -14.24 -6.66 0.59
C GLU A 299 -14.38 -7.93 -0.25
N LEU A 300 -15.61 -8.45 -0.27
CA LEU A 300 -16.04 -9.61 -1.02
C LEU A 300 -17.07 -9.15 -2.04
N GLU A 301 -16.91 -9.55 -3.29
CA GLU A 301 -17.80 -9.18 -4.40
C GLU A 301 -18.31 -10.45 -5.09
N GLU A 302 -19.53 -10.42 -5.64
CA GLU A 302 -20.07 -11.53 -6.45
C GLU A 302 -19.11 -11.88 -7.60
N GLY A 303 -18.72 -13.16 -7.70
CA GLY A 303 -17.72 -13.64 -8.67
C GLY A 303 -16.29 -13.20 -8.39
N GLY A 304 -16.04 -12.42 -7.34
CA GLY A 304 -14.72 -11.98 -6.90
C GLY A 304 -13.88 -13.12 -6.34
N ASN A 305 -12.57 -12.89 -6.21
CA ASN A 305 -11.66 -13.88 -5.64
C ASN A 305 -11.20 -13.47 -4.24
N VAL A 306 -11.18 -14.44 -3.32
CA VAL A 306 -10.65 -14.28 -1.95
C VAL A 306 -9.60 -15.36 -1.68
N THR A 307 -8.44 -14.97 -1.16
CA THR A 307 -7.41 -15.92 -0.69
C THR A 307 -7.40 -15.92 0.83
N LEU A 308 -7.53 -17.10 1.42
CA LEU A 308 -7.65 -17.28 2.87
C LEU A 308 -6.35 -17.86 3.46
N ALA A 309 -6.29 -18.02 4.78
CA ALA A 309 -5.08 -18.36 5.53
C ALA A 309 -4.40 -19.67 5.08
N ASN A 310 -5.18 -20.62 4.56
CA ASN A 310 -4.66 -21.86 3.97
C ASN A 310 -3.96 -21.67 2.60
N ASN A 311 -3.79 -20.43 2.16
CA ASN A 311 -3.20 -20.06 0.86
C ASN A 311 -3.98 -20.61 -0.35
N GLU A 312 -5.27 -20.92 -0.17
CA GLU A 312 -6.18 -21.28 -1.26
C GLU A 312 -7.01 -20.06 -1.68
N THR A 313 -7.26 -19.95 -2.98
CA THR A 313 -8.12 -18.92 -3.57
C THR A 313 -9.49 -19.48 -3.91
N TYR A 314 -10.53 -18.80 -3.47
CA TYR A 314 -11.93 -19.14 -3.68
C TYR A 314 -12.61 -18.08 -4.53
N VAL A 315 -13.57 -18.48 -5.35
CA VAL A 315 -14.59 -17.55 -5.88
C VAL A 315 -15.64 -17.32 -4.81
N VAL A 316 -16.05 -16.07 -4.66
CA VAL A 316 -17.13 -15.62 -3.80
C VAL A 316 -18.44 -15.69 -4.58
N HIS A 317 -19.46 -16.29 -3.99
CA HIS A 317 -20.81 -16.34 -4.57
C HIS A 317 -21.86 -16.07 -3.48
N PHE A 318 -22.92 -15.34 -3.82
CA PHE A 318 -24.04 -15.03 -2.93
C PHE A 318 -25.30 -15.79 -3.39
N PRO A 319 -25.52 -17.05 -2.95
CA PRO A 319 -26.49 -17.97 -3.57
C PRO A 319 -27.97 -17.67 -3.34
N SER A 320 -28.30 -16.74 -2.45
CA SER A 320 -29.67 -16.38 -2.12
C SER A 320 -29.86 -14.94 -2.49
N ASP A 321 -30.93 -14.58 -3.22
CA ASP A 321 -31.32 -13.20 -3.48
C ASP A 321 -32.10 -12.55 -2.34
N ASN A 322 -32.59 -13.35 -1.38
CA ASN A 322 -33.38 -12.87 -0.27
C ASN A 322 -32.50 -12.15 0.78
N PRO A 323 -32.71 -10.86 1.04
CA PRO A 323 -31.92 -10.10 2.02
C PRO A 323 -32.00 -10.67 3.46
N GLU A 324 -33.08 -11.35 3.82
CA GLU A 324 -33.28 -11.88 5.18
C GLU A 324 -32.49 -13.18 5.46
N ASN A 325 -32.08 -13.89 4.41
CA ASN A 325 -31.35 -15.16 4.53
C ASN A 325 -30.14 -15.13 3.59
N LYS A 326 -29.36 -14.06 3.66
CA LYS A 326 -28.12 -13.91 2.91
C LYS A 326 -27.05 -14.79 3.51
N THR A 327 -26.29 -15.39 2.61
CA THR A 327 -25.11 -16.17 2.93
C THR A 327 -24.04 -15.88 1.90
N VAL A 328 -22.79 -16.08 2.28
CA VAL A 328 -21.65 -16.01 1.36
C VAL A 328 -21.08 -17.40 1.21
N MET A 329 -20.89 -17.84 -0.02
CA MET A 329 -20.28 -19.11 -0.33
C MET A 329 -18.87 -18.91 -0.90
N PHE A 330 -17.93 -19.70 -0.39
CA PHE A 330 -16.60 -19.80 -0.94
C PHE A 330 -16.44 -21.13 -1.66
N SER A 331 -16.15 -21.08 -2.96
CA SER A 331 -15.97 -22.24 -3.82
C SER A 331 -14.60 -22.24 -4.48
N GLN A 332 -13.98 -23.42 -4.58
CA GLN A 332 -12.77 -23.60 -5.40
C GLN A 332 -13.10 -23.82 -6.89
N GLN A 333 -14.38 -24.02 -7.24
CA GLN A 333 -14.83 -24.38 -8.59
C GLN A 333 -14.93 -23.16 -9.51
N ARG A 334 -13.84 -22.40 -9.64
CA ARG A 334 -13.83 -21.15 -10.43
C ARG A 334 -14.23 -21.34 -11.88
N GLN A 335 -13.79 -22.43 -12.52
CA GLN A 335 -14.18 -22.73 -13.91
C GLN A 335 -15.66 -23.10 -14.02
N ALA A 336 -16.22 -23.82 -13.04
CA ALA A 336 -17.63 -24.16 -13.05
C ALA A 336 -18.49 -22.91 -12.87
N TYR A 337 -18.10 -22.01 -11.96
CA TYR A 337 -18.77 -20.72 -11.79
C TYR A 337 -18.82 -19.94 -13.10
N GLN A 338 -17.68 -19.77 -13.79
CA GLN A 338 -17.63 -19.08 -15.09
C GLN A 338 -18.53 -19.76 -16.14
N ASN A 339 -18.56 -21.10 -16.19
CA ASN A 339 -19.45 -21.81 -17.09
C ASN A 339 -20.94 -21.56 -16.78
N GLU A 340 -21.33 -21.34 -15.52
CA GLU A 340 -22.71 -20.98 -15.18
C GLU A 340 -23.03 -19.54 -15.57
N ILE A 341 -22.09 -18.60 -15.37
CA ILE A 341 -22.23 -17.22 -15.85
C ILE A 341 -22.39 -17.18 -17.38
N ASP A 342 -21.60 -17.97 -18.12
CA ASP A 342 -21.73 -18.09 -19.58
C ASP A 342 -23.12 -18.61 -19.99
N LYS A 343 -23.74 -19.49 -19.20
CA LYS A 343 -25.11 -19.97 -19.46
C LYS A 343 -26.15 -18.88 -19.19
N GLN A 344 -25.97 -18.08 -18.15
CA GLN A 344 -26.84 -16.93 -17.86
C GLN A 344 -26.74 -15.90 -18.98
N GLU A 345 -25.54 -15.54 -19.43
CA GLU A 345 -25.34 -14.61 -20.54
C GLU A 345 -25.99 -15.15 -21.83
N TYR A 346 -25.79 -16.44 -22.14
CA TYR A 346 -26.43 -17.08 -23.28
C TYR A 346 -27.97 -17.09 -23.17
N PHE A 347 -28.51 -17.28 -21.96
CA PHE A 347 -29.95 -17.19 -21.70
C PHE A 347 -30.46 -15.78 -21.97
N HIS A 348 -29.81 -14.75 -21.42
CA HIS A 348 -30.15 -13.34 -21.63
C HIS A 348 -30.08 -12.95 -23.11
N GLU A 349 -29.05 -13.38 -23.84
CA GLU A 349 -28.93 -13.16 -25.28
C GLU A 349 -30.13 -13.75 -26.04
N ARG A 350 -30.55 -14.97 -25.71
CA ARG A 350 -31.70 -15.62 -26.35
C ARG A 350 -33.02 -14.95 -25.99
N VAL A 351 -33.21 -14.55 -24.73
CA VAL A 351 -34.41 -13.83 -24.28
C VAL A 351 -34.50 -12.47 -24.97
N ASN A 352 -33.39 -11.75 -25.08
CA ASN A 352 -33.30 -10.49 -25.83
C ASN A 352 -33.62 -10.69 -27.32
N GLY A 353 -33.13 -11.77 -27.93
CA GLY A 353 -33.48 -12.16 -29.29
C GLY A 353 -34.97 -12.44 -29.47
N LEU A 354 -35.60 -13.15 -28.53
CA LEU A 354 -37.05 -13.41 -28.54
C LEU A 354 -37.85 -12.12 -28.37
N TRP A 355 -37.40 -11.17 -27.54
CA TRP A 355 -38.01 -9.85 -27.41
C TRP A 355 -37.98 -9.09 -28.74
N ALA A 356 -36.84 -9.09 -29.43
CA ALA A 356 -36.71 -8.47 -30.75
C ALA A 356 -37.67 -9.09 -31.78
N VAL A 357 -37.77 -10.43 -31.82
CA VAL A 357 -38.70 -11.14 -32.72
C VAL A 357 -40.15 -10.79 -32.39
N SER A 358 -40.50 -10.73 -31.11
CA SER A 358 -41.84 -10.31 -30.68
C SER A 358 -42.15 -8.90 -31.21
N ILE A 359 -41.32 -7.90 -30.87
CA ILE A 359 -41.53 -6.50 -31.27
C ILE A 359 -41.63 -6.34 -32.78
N ILE A 360 -40.70 -6.93 -33.55
CA ILE A 360 -40.71 -6.85 -35.02
C ILE A 360 -41.97 -7.50 -35.60
N SER A 361 -42.44 -8.60 -35.02
CA SER A 361 -43.66 -9.27 -35.48
C SER A 361 -44.89 -8.39 -35.25
N TRP A 362 -45.03 -7.79 -34.07
CA TRP A 362 -46.12 -6.84 -33.79
C TRP A 362 -46.08 -5.64 -34.73
N LEU A 363 -44.92 -5.02 -34.92
CA LEU A 363 -44.76 -3.88 -35.84
C LEU A 363 -45.08 -4.27 -37.29
N SER A 364 -44.62 -5.43 -37.74
CA SER A 364 -44.90 -5.94 -39.10
C SER A 364 -46.39 -6.23 -39.29
N ALA A 365 -47.06 -6.79 -38.28
CA ALA A 365 -48.50 -7.01 -38.30
C ALA A 365 -49.26 -5.69 -38.49
N PHE A 366 -48.93 -4.65 -37.70
CA PHE A 366 -49.53 -3.33 -37.83
C PHE A 366 -49.20 -2.64 -39.15
N LEU A 367 -47.96 -2.76 -39.64
CA LEU A 367 -47.52 -2.21 -40.92
C LEU A 367 -48.31 -2.82 -42.09
N VAL A 368 -48.48 -4.14 -42.10
CA VAL A 368 -49.23 -4.86 -43.14
C VAL A 368 -50.69 -4.41 -43.17
N ILE A 369 -51.33 -4.23 -42.01
CA ILE A 369 -52.67 -3.65 -41.94
C ILE A 369 -52.66 -2.20 -42.46
N GLY A 370 -51.73 -1.36 -41.98
CA GLY A 370 -51.63 0.03 -42.40
C GLY A 370 -51.48 0.19 -43.92
N LEU A 371 -50.63 -0.61 -44.54
CA LEU A 371 -50.43 -0.63 -46.00
C LEU A 371 -51.66 -1.17 -46.75
N ALA A 372 -52.32 -2.21 -46.24
CA ALA A 372 -53.51 -2.79 -46.87
C ALA A 372 -54.73 -1.84 -46.88
N TYR A 373 -54.75 -0.87 -45.96
CA TYR A 373 -55.81 0.11 -45.80
C TYR A 373 -55.37 1.54 -46.16
N MET A 374 -54.15 1.72 -46.68
CA MET A 374 -53.70 3.01 -47.19
C MET A 374 -54.59 3.45 -48.37
N PRO A 375 -55.07 4.70 -48.40
CA PRO A 375 -55.86 5.19 -49.52
C PRO A 375 -55.03 5.15 -50.80
N THR A 376 -55.49 4.42 -51.82
CA THR A 376 -54.85 4.44 -53.13
C THR A 376 -55.04 5.83 -53.73
N ARG A 377 -53.98 6.63 -53.84
CA ARG A 377 -54.01 7.87 -54.63
C ARG A 377 -54.19 7.46 -56.09
N GLY A 378 -55.38 7.73 -56.63
CA GLY A 378 -55.71 7.57 -58.04
C GLY A 378 -55.10 8.66 -58.90
#